data_AF-A0A952BQ96-F1
#
_entry.id   AF-A0A952BQ96-F1
#
_cell.length_a   1.000
_cell.length_b   1.000
_cell.length_c   1.000
_cell.angle_alpha   90.00
_cell.angle_beta   90.00
_cell.angle_gamma   90.00
#
_symmetry.space_group_name_H-M   'P 1'
#
loop_
_entity.id
_entity.type
_entity.pdbx_description
1 polymer ?
#
loop_
_entity_poly.entity_id
_entity_poly.type
_entity_poly.pdbx_seq_one_letter_code
_entity_poly.pdbx_strand_id
1 'polypeptide(L)'
;MFNTSILQRVGIPVLALVAMAAFIAHPTQAQAHESFSEGKVKVLYHVDSKDPAVAKYAMALINKHIEAEGGPDKIDLKLVVHGPALLLFDKDTIDPELKK
;
A
#
# COMPACT_ATOMS: atom_id res chain seq x y z
N MET A 1 30.35 20.74 -60.24
CA MET A 1 30.14 19.29 -60.40
C MET A 1 30.31 18.65 -59.03
N PHE A 2 29.29 17.92 -58.59
CA PHE A 2 29.10 17.39 -57.23
C PHE A 2 30.24 16.48 -56.76
N ASN A 3 30.51 16.46 -55.44
CA ASN A 3 30.75 15.18 -54.79
C ASN A 3 30.19 15.16 -53.36
N THR A 4 29.08 14.44 -53.22
CA THR A 4 28.37 14.12 -51.98
C THR A 4 29.01 12.88 -51.35
N SER A 5 29.92 13.05 -50.38
CA SER A 5 30.48 11.89 -49.65
C SER A 5 30.70 12.12 -48.15
N ILE A 6 30.14 13.18 -47.57
CA ILE A 6 30.34 13.51 -46.15
C ILE A 6 29.05 13.32 -45.32
N LEU A 7 27.90 13.16 -45.98
CA LEU A 7 26.58 13.12 -45.32
C LEU A 7 26.17 11.73 -44.77
N GLN A 8 27.11 10.80 -44.57
CA GLN A 8 26.79 9.43 -44.10
C GLN A 8 27.55 8.97 -42.84
N ARG A 9 28.28 9.84 -42.12
CA ARG A 9 29.10 9.38 -40.98
C ARG A 9 28.80 9.94 -39.59
N VAL A 10 27.77 10.78 -39.43
CA VAL A 10 27.50 11.42 -38.12
C VAL A 10 26.04 11.29 -37.65
N GLY A 11 25.22 10.50 -38.35
CA GLY A 11 23.77 10.42 -38.09
C GLY A 11 23.33 9.50 -36.96
N ILE A 12 24.24 8.80 -36.26
CA ILE A 12 23.86 7.72 -35.33
C ILE A 12 24.14 7.97 -33.84
N PRO A 13 25.10 8.79 -33.36
CA PRO A 13 25.30 8.88 -31.91
C PRO A 13 24.36 9.87 -31.20
N VAL A 14 23.68 10.78 -31.91
CA VAL A 14 22.89 11.87 -31.28
C VAL A 14 21.48 11.43 -30.90
N LEU A 15 20.90 10.43 -31.57
CA LEU A 15 19.52 10.00 -31.29
C LEU A 15 19.38 9.16 -30.02
N ALA A 16 20.44 8.48 -29.58
CA ALA A 16 20.43 7.67 -28.37
C ALA A 16 20.42 8.51 -27.07
N LEU A 17 20.85 9.77 -27.12
CA LEU A 17 20.95 10.64 -25.94
C LEU A 17 19.64 11.37 -25.62
N VAL A 18 18.72 11.49 -26.59
CA VAL A 18 17.43 12.16 -26.40
C VAL A 18 16.35 11.23 -25.81
N ALA A 19 16.46 9.92 -26.03
CA ALA A 19 15.50 8.95 -25.49
C ALA A 19 15.66 8.70 -23.96
N MET A 20 16.86 8.94 -23.39
CA MET A 20 17.10 8.74 -21.96
C MET A 20 16.56 9.89 -21.09
N ALA A 21 16.34 11.08 -21.67
CA ALA A 21 15.86 12.26 -20.95
C ALA A 21 14.33 12.26 -20.73
N ALA A 22 13.58 11.46 -21.49
CA ALA A 22 12.11 11.47 -21.44
C ALA A 22 11.51 10.58 -20.33
N PHE A 23 12.30 9.73 -19.66
CA PHE A 23 11.79 8.84 -18.62
C PHE A 23 11.69 9.49 -17.22
N ILE A 24 12.28 10.68 -17.04
CA ILE A 24 12.41 11.34 -15.73
C ILE A 24 11.18 12.22 -15.40
N ALA A 25 10.33 12.53 -16.37
CA ALA A 25 9.24 13.48 -16.21
C ALA A 25 7.85 12.84 -15.97
N HIS A 26 7.79 11.71 -15.26
CA HIS A 26 6.51 11.25 -14.72
C HIS A 26 6.26 11.97 -13.39
N PRO A 27 5.29 12.88 -13.27
CA PRO A 27 4.86 13.34 -11.97
C PRO A 27 4.28 12.13 -11.24
N THR A 28 5.04 11.60 -10.28
CA THR A 28 4.46 10.72 -9.28
C THR A 28 3.39 11.54 -8.58
N GLN A 29 2.12 11.22 -8.85
CA GLN A 29 1.03 11.76 -8.07
C GLN A 29 1.12 11.08 -6.69
N ALA A 30 1.95 11.65 -5.82
CA ALA A 30 1.87 11.39 -4.42
C ALA A 30 0.50 11.92 -3.99
N GLN A 31 -0.48 11.01 -3.88
CA GLN A 31 -1.71 11.31 -3.17
C GLN A 31 -1.30 11.81 -1.79
N ALA A 32 -1.64 13.06 -1.50
CA ALA A 32 -1.47 13.64 -0.18
C ALA A 32 -2.24 12.76 0.80
N HIS A 33 -1.50 11.89 1.49
CA HIS A 33 -2.01 11.07 2.56
C HIS A 33 -2.45 12.02 3.67
N GLU A 34 -3.69 11.85 4.15
CA GLU A 34 -4.28 12.66 5.20
C GLU A 34 -3.30 12.89 6.36
N SER A 35 -3.27 14.12 6.85
CA SER A 35 -2.36 14.64 7.87
C SER A 35 -2.09 13.59 8.94
N PHE A 36 -0.84 13.11 8.97
CA PHE A 36 -0.34 12.11 9.90
C PHE A 36 -0.61 12.60 11.33
N SER A 37 -1.36 11.82 12.12
CA SER A 37 -1.38 12.02 13.57
C SER A 37 0.06 11.94 14.09
N GLU A 38 0.53 13.01 14.72
CA GLU A 38 1.90 13.24 15.20
C GLU A 38 2.45 12.08 16.06
N GLY A 39 3.05 11.08 15.42
CA GLY A 39 3.83 10.03 16.10
C GLY A 39 3.09 8.72 16.40
N LYS A 40 1.95 8.43 15.75
CA LYS A 40 1.31 7.11 15.84
C LYS A 40 1.88 6.13 14.81
N VAL A 41 2.09 4.88 15.21
CA VAL A 41 2.51 3.78 14.34
C VAL A 41 1.33 3.34 13.47
N LYS A 42 1.52 3.28 12.15
CA LYS A 42 0.45 2.91 11.20
C LYS A 42 0.51 1.43 10.90
N VAL A 43 -0.60 0.71 11.11
CA VAL A 43 -0.66 -0.73 10.88
C VAL A 43 -1.93 -1.11 10.11
N LEU A 44 -1.76 -1.93 9.08
CA LEU A 44 -2.86 -2.47 8.28
C LEU A 44 -2.89 -3.99 8.46
N TYR A 45 -4.04 -4.52 8.86
CA TYR A 45 -4.30 -5.95 8.93
C TYR A 45 -5.31 -6.37 7.87
N HIS A 46 -5.17 -7.60 7.37
CA HIS A 46 -6.12 -8.24 6.48
C HIS A 46 -6.64 -9.54 7.08
N VAL A 47 -7.94 -9.79 6.97
CA VAL A 47 -8.56 -11.06 7.38
C VAL A 47 -9.49 -11.53 6.27
N ASP A 48 -9.20 -12.71 5.73
CA ASP A 48 -9.91 -13.32 4.61
C ASP A 48 -10.44 -14.73 4.93
N SER A 49 -10.09 -15.30 6.09
CA SER A 49 -10.54 -16.63 6.50
C SER A 49 -12.00 -16.64 6.95
N LYS A 50 -12.73 -17.69 6.54
CA LYS A 50 -14.08 -18.00 7.03
C LYS A 50 -14.11 -18.74 8.36
N ASP A 51 -12.95 -19.10 8.89
CA ASP A 51 -12.83 -19.81 10.16
C ASP A 51 -12.88 -18.82 11.34
N PRO A 52 -13.89 -18.90 12.23
CA PRO A 52 -13.98 -18.05 13.41
C PRO A 52 -12.76 -18.15 14.33
N ALA A 53 -12.10 -19.31 14.43
CA ALA A 53 -10.93 -19.48 15.28
C ALA A 53 -9.74 -18.64 14.75
N VAL A 54 -9.57 -18.60 13.43
CA VAL A 54 -8.55 -17.78 12.77
C VAL A 54 -8.85 -16.30 12.94
N ALA A 55 -10.11 -15.87 12.80
CA ALA A 55 -10.51 -14.49 13.04
C ALA A 55 -10.26 -14.07 14.51
N LYS A 56 -10.66 -14.89 15.49
CA LYS A 56 -10.40 -14.64 16.91
C LYS A 56 -8.90 -14.57 17.22
N TYR A 57 -8.11 -15.44 16.61
CA TYR A 57 -6.65 -15.41 16.76
C TYR A 57 -6.03 -14.13 16.17
N ALA A 58 -6.48 -13.69 14.99
CA ALA A 58 -6.05 -12.43 14.39
C ALA A 58 -6.37 -11.23 15.30
N MET A 59 -7.54 -11.20 15.94
CA MET A 59 -7.90 -10.14 16.89
C MET A 59 -6.99 -10.16 18.12
N ALA A 60 -6.66 -11.34 18.65
CA ALA A 60 -5.74 -11.47 19.77
C ALA A 60 -4.33 -10.96 19.43
N LEU A 61 -3.85 -11.21 18.21
CA LEU A 61 -2.55 -10.68 17.75
C LEU A 61 -2.57 -9.16 17.60
N ILE A 62 -3.66 -8.61 17.06
CA ILE A 62 -3.86 -7.16 16.98
C ILE A 62 -3.78 -6.52 18.37
N ASN A 63 -4.48 -7.08 19.35
CA ASN A 63 -4.45 -6.57 20.72
C ASN A 63 -3.02 -6.60 21.32
N LYS A 64 -2.28 -7.70 21.13
CA LYS A 64 -0.88 -7.77 21.57
C LYS A 64 0.02 -6.75 20.87
N HIS A 65 -0.21 -6.47 19.60
CA HIS A 65 0.53 -5.45 18.87
C HIS A 65 0.24 -4.06 19.43
N ILE A 66 -1.04 -3.74 19.69
CA ILE A 66 -1.44 -2.48 20.32
C ILE A 66 -0.73 -2.31 21.68
N GLU A 67 -0.69 -3.36 22.50
CA GLU A 67 0.01 -3.34 23.79
C GLU A 67 1.53 -3.14 23.63
N ALA A 68 2.15 -3.84 22.68
CA ALA A 68 3.58 -3.73 22.40
C ALA A 68 4.01 -2.32 21.96
N GLU A 69 3.15 -1.61 21.22
CA GLU A 69 3.38 -0.23 20.79
C GLU A 69 3.09 0.81 21.89
N GLY A 70 2.68 0.37 23.09
CA GLY A 70 2.42 1.25 24.23
C GLY A 70 0.98 1.75 24.32
N GLY A 71 0.04 1.07 23.67
CA GLY A 71 -1.40 1.27 23.81
C GLY A 71 -2.10 1.84 22.57
N PRO A 72 -3.44 1.89 22.58
CA PRO A 72 -4.26 2.28 21.42
C PRO A 72 -4.04 3.74 20.99
N ASP A 73 -3.57 4.61 21.88
CA ASP A 73 -3.25 6.00 21.55
C ASP A 73 -1.98 6.14 20.71
N LYS A 74 -1.12 5.12 20.67
CA LYS A 74 0.17 5.13 19.96
C LYS A 74 0.11 4.49 18.57
N ILE A 75 -1.05 3.94 18.20
CA ILE A 75 -1.22 3.20 16.94
C ILE A 75 -2.43 3.72 16.16
N ASP A 76 -2.28 3.80 14.84
CA ASP A 76 -3.36 4.01 13.88
C ASP A 76 -3.54 2.70 13.11
N LEU A 77 -4.51 1.90 13.56
CA LEU A 77 -4.75 0.56 13.05
C LEU A 77 -5.98 0.54 12.13
N LYS A 78 -5.80 -0.07 10.96
CA LYS A 78 -6.89 -0.38 10.02
C LYS A 78 -6.98 -1.89 9.84
N LEU A 79 -8.17 -2.44 10.03
CA LEU A 79 -8.47 -3.84 9.74
C LEU A 79 -9.33 -3.92 8.48
N VAL A 80 -8.84 -4.61 7.46
CA VAL A 80 -9.57 -4.87 6.21
C VAL A 80 -10.04 -6.31 6.23
N VAL A 81 -11.36 -6.48 6.35
CA VAL A 81 -12.01 -7.77 6.19
C VAL A 81 -12.49 -7.89 4.76
N HIS A 82 -12.16 -8.99 4.08
CA HIS A 82 -12.64 -9.25 2.73
C HIS A 82 -12.90 -10.74 2.48
N GLY A 83 -13.50 -11.05 1.33
CA GLY A 83 -13.76 -12.43 0.94
C GLY A 83 -14.72 -13.13 1.91
N PRO A 84 -14.52 -14.43 2.19
CA PRO A 84 -15.47 -15.21 2.98
C PRO A 84 -15.42 -14.89 4.48
N ALA A 85 -14.42 -14.13 4.94
CA ALA A 85 -14.38 -13.59 6.29
C ALA A 85 -15.51 -12.58 6.57
N LEU A 86 -16.06 -11.90 5.55
CA LEU A 86 -17.12 -10.90 5.73
C LEU A 86 -18.33 -11.46 6.49
N LEU A 87 -18.62 -12.75 6.30
CA LEU A 87 -19.72 -13.45 6.98
C LEU A 87 -19.55 -13.52 8.51
N LEU A 88 -18.31 -13.44 9.00
CA LEU A 88 -17.99 -13.47 10.43
C LEU A 88 -18.14 -12.09 11.11
N PHE A 89 -18.16 -11.01 10.32
CA PHE A 89 -18.22 -9.63 10.79
C PHE A 89 -19.54 -8.94 10.43
N ASP A 90 -20.52 -9.71 9.96
CA ASP A 90 -21.86 -9.23 9.66
C ASP A 90 -22.65 -8.99 10.96
N LYS A 91 -23.23 -7.78 11.12
CA LYS A 91 -23.73 -7.20 12.37
C LYS A 91 -24.87 -8.01 13.02
N ASP A 92 -25.57 -8.81 12.23
CA ASP A 92 -26.66 -9.67 12.67
C ASP A 92 -26.20 -11.03 13.25
N THR A 93 -24.94 -11.42 13.01
CA THR A 93 -24.33 -12.68 13.49
C THR A 93 -23.13 -12.47 14.41
N ILE A 94 -22.81 -11.23 14.79
CA ILE A 94 -21.74 -10.94 15.74
C ILE A 94 -22.12 -11.46 17.14
N ASP A 95 -21.37 -12.46 17.60
CA ASP A 95 -21.34 -12.97 18.97
C ASP A 95 -21.24 -11.78 19.95
N PRO A 96 -22.13 -11.63 20.94
CA PRO A 96 -22.18 -10.44 21.80
C PRO A 96 -20.86 -10.12 22.53
N GLU A 97 -19.97 -11.09 22.68
CA GLU A 97 -18.62 -10.90 23.24
C GLU A 97 -17.67 -10.08 22.34
N LEU A 98 -17.98 -9.95 21.04
CA LEU A 98 -17.21 -9.18 20.07
C LEU A 98 -17.78 -7.77 19.81
N LYS A 99 -18.86 -7.38 20.51
CA LYS A 99 -19.51 -6.06 20.36
C LYS A 99 -18.90 -4.95 21.22
N LYS A 100 -17.77 -5.19 21.90
CA LYS A 100 -17.15 -4.25 22.83
C LYS A 100 -15.81 -3.73 22.33
#